data_AF-A0A846HHZ2-F1
#
_entry.id   AF-A0A846HHZ2-F1
#
_cell.length_a   1.000
_cell.length_b   1.000
_cell.length_c   1.000
_cell.angle_alpha   90.00
_cell.angle_beta   90.00
_cell.angle_gamma   90.00
#
_symmetry.space_group_name_H-M   'P 1'
#
loop_
_entity.id
_entity.type
_entity.pdbx_description
1 polymer ?
#
loop_
_entity_poly.entity_id
_entity_poly.type
_entity_poly.pdbx_seq_one_letter_code
_entity_poly.pdbx_strand_id
1 'polypeptide(L)'
;MANFASNGWEVYFHPQLFGTQYQKLFERVSRLQKQLPEAEYKTHATVKLFAAITIAIETKIPSDPLASHFALTGALKRYGRVKKMGLPERYRLFFRAFDTEELKAMSY
;
A
#
# COMPACT_ATOMS: atom_id res chain seq x y z
N MET A 1 10.36 2.16 -8.63
CA MET A 1 9.65 3.11 -7.77
C MET A 1 10.64 3.66 -6.76
N ALA A 2 10.60 4.97 -6.49
CA ALA A 2 11.50 5.57 -5.52
C ALA A 2 10.99 5.31 -4.10
N ASN A 3 11.93 5.08 -3.17
CA ASN A 3 11.62 5.11 -1.75
C ASN A 3 11.28 6.56 -1.35
N PHE A 4 10.44 6.73 -0.34
CA PHE A 4 10.02 8.06 0.13
C PHE A 4 9.79 8.05 1.64
N ALA A 5 9.58 9.22 2.26
CA ALA A 5 9.27 9.32 3.69
C ALA A 5 7.82 9.80 3.91
N SER A 6 7.12 9.24 4.89
CA SER A 6 5.79 9.69 5.34
C SER A 6 5.62 9.48 6.84
N ASN A 7 5.05 10.47 7.55
CA ASN A 7 4.86 10.48 9.01
C ASN A 7 6.12 10.06 9.81
N GLY A 8 7.31 10.44 9.33
CA GLY A 8 8.58 10.09 9.98
C GLY A 8 9.05 8.65 9.73
N TRP A 9 8.42 7.92 8.81
CA TRP A 9 8.82 6.58 8.39
C TRP A 9 9.35 6.58 6.97
N GLU A 10 10.46 5.89 6.75
CA GLU A 10 10.97 5.60 5.42
C GLU A 10 10.19 4.44 4.80
N VAL A 11 9.77 4.59 3.54
CA VAL A 11 8.96 3.61 2.81
C VAL A 11 9.80 2.97 1.72
N TYR A 12 9.95 1.66 1.83
CA TYR A 12 10.70 0.81 0.91
C TYR A 12 9.77 -0.16 0.18
N PHE A 13 10.06 -0.38 -1.10
CA PHE A 13 9.34 -1.36 -1.93
C PHE A 13 10.29 -2.48 -2.32
N HIS A 14 9.89 -3.74 -2.12
CA HIS A 14 10.61 -4.88 -2.65
C HIS A 14 10.49 -4.88 -4.19
N PRO A 15 11.56 -4.57 -4.95
CA PRO A 15 11.43 -4.22 -6.37
C PRO A 15 10.85 -5.35 -7.24
N GLN A 16 11.28 -6.59 -6.97
CA GLN A 16 10.90 -7.78 -7.73
C GLN A 16 9.55 -8.37 -7.28
N LEU A 17 9.01 -7.93 -6.15
CA LEU A 17 7.75 -8.43 -5.59
C LEU A 17 6.67 -7.35 -5.70
N PHE A 18 6.46 -6.59 -4.64
CA PHE A 18 5.37 -5.63 -4.58
C PHE A 18 5.61 -4.41 -5.47
N GLY A 19 6.87 -3.96 -5.61
CA GLY A 19 7.21 -2.81 -6.45
C GLY A 19 6.79 -3.00 -7.91
N THR A 20 7.03 -4.18 -8.49
CA THR A 20 6.61 -4.51 -9.87
C THR A 20 5.09 -4.59 -9.99
N GLN A 21 4.39 -5.15 -9.01
CA GLN A 21 2.92 -5.24 -9.02
C GLN A 21 2.27 -3.85 -8.95
N TYR A 22 2.78 -3.00 -8.06
CA TYR A 22 2.29 -1.65 -7.90
C TYR A 22 2.57 -0.79 -9.13
N GLN A 23 3.75 -0.91 -9.73
CA GLN A 23 4.08 -0.23 -11.00
C GLN A 23 3.15 -0.65 -12.15
N LYS A 24 2.90 -1.96 -12.31
CA LYS A 24 1.95 -2.47 -13.32
C LYS A 24 0.52 -1.97 -13.08
N LEU A 25 0.11 -1.87 -11.83
CA LEU A 25 -1.19 -1.33 -11.46
C LEU A 25 -1.30 0.16 -11.80
N PHE A 26 -0.26 0.94 -11.47
CA PHE A 26 -0.15 2.36 -11.83
C PHE A 26 -0.28 2.54 -13.35
N GLU A 27 0.52 1.82 -14.15
CA GLU A 27 0.46 1.92 -15.61
C GLU A 27 -0.93 1.61 -16.18
N ARG A 28 -1.61 0.62 -15.61
CA ARG A 28 -2.98 0.29 -16.02
C ARG A 28 -3.95 1.43 -15.69
N VAL A 29 -3.83 2.03 -14.52
CA VAL A 29 -4.62 3.21 -14.14
C VAL A 29 -4.33 4.41 -15.05
N SER A 30 -3.06 4.69 -15.36
CA SER A 30 -2.69 5.77 -16.28
C SER A 30 -3.24 5.57 -17.70
N ARG A 31 -3.34 4.32 -18.17
CA ARG A 31 -4.00 4.01 -19.46
C ARG A 31 -5.51 4.24 -19.39
N LEU A 32 -6.17 3.77 -18.32
CA LEU A 32 -7.60 3.97 -18.12
C LEU A 32 -7.96 5.46 -18.04
N GLN A 33 -7.12 6.29 -17.42
CA GLN A 33 -7.32 7.73 -17.35
C GLN A 33 -7.41 8.40 -18.74
N LYS A 34 -6.67 7.87 -19.72
CA LYS A 34 -6.68 8.37 -21.10
C LYS A 34 -7.85 7.83 -21.93
N GLN A 35 -8.45 6.72 -21.50
CA GLN A 35 -9.44 5.97 -22.28
C GLN A 35 -10.88 6.20 -21.83
N LEU A 36 -11.09 6.51 -20.54
CA LEU A 36 -12.41 6.61 -19.95
C LEU A 36 -12.80 8.07 -19.66
N PRO A 37 -14.09 8.43 -19.79
CA PRO A 37 -14.62 9.67 -19.22
C PRO A 37 -14.37 9.73 -17.71
N GLU A 38 -14.24 10.94 -17.16
CA GLU A 38 -13.86 11.15 -15.75
C GLU A 38 -14.80 10.43 -14.75
N ALA A 39 -16.11 10.47 -15.01
CA ALA A 39 -17.11 9.81 -14.17
C ALA A 39 -16.93 8.28 -14.12
N GLU A 40 -16.63 7.66 -15.27
CA GLU A 40 -16.36 6.22 -15.36
C GLU A 40 -15.00 5.86 -14.75
N TYR A 41 -13.99 6.67 -15.02
CA TYR A 41 -12.64 6.49 -14.47
C TYR A 41 -12.65 6.42 -12.93
N LYS A 42 -13.32 7.38 -12.27
CA LYS A 42 -13.41 7.43 -10.80
C LYS A 42 -14.14 6.23 -10.19
N THR A 43 -15.04 5.60 -10.94
CA THR A 43 -15.81 4.44 -10.46
C THR A 43 -15.16 3.10 -10.80
N HIS A 44 -14.22 3.07 -11.75
CA HIS A 44 -13.54 1.87 -12.24
C HIS A 44 -12.79 1.12 -11.12
N ALA A 45 -13.00 -0.20 -11.05
CA ALA A 45 -12.49 -1.04 -9.96
C ALA A 45 -10.95 -1.01 -9.81
N THR A 46 -10.22 -1.00 -10.92
CA THR A 46 -8.74 -0.89 -10.91
C THR A 46 -8.25 0.43 -10.35
N VAL A 47 -8.95 1.53 -10.65
CA VAL A 47 -8.60 2.88 -10.18
C VAL A 47 -8.84 2.98 -8.69
N LYS A 48 -10.00 2.49 -8.21
CA LYS A 48 -10.30 2.39 -6.78
C LYS A 48 -9.30 1.51 -6.02
N LEU A 49 -8.89 0.38 -6.59
CA LEU A 49 -7.88 -0.48 -6.00
C LEU A 49 -6.54 0.25 -5.83
N PHE A 50 -6.07 0.91 -6.90
CA PHE A 50 -4.83 1.67 -6.85
C PHE A 50 -4.91 2.77 -5.80
N ALA A 51 -5.95 3.61 -5.84
CA ALA A 51 -6.16 4.67 -4.86
C ALA A 51 -6.18 4.15 -3.42
N ALA A 52 -6.86 3.03 -3.16
CA ALA A 52 -6.91 2.43 -1.82
C ALA A 52 -5.53 1.95 -1.34
N ILE A 53 -4.73 1.35 -2.22
CA ILE A 53 -3.36 0.92 -1.91
C ILE A 53 -2.45 2.13 -1.67
N THR A 54 -2.49 3.12 -2.55
CA THR A 54 -1.70 4.36 -2.42
C THR A 54 -2.01 5.07 -1.11
N ILE A 55 -3.30 5.28 -0.80
CA ILE A 55 -3.72 5.89 0.47
C ILE A 55 -3.24 5.05 1.67
N ALA A 56 -3.31 3.72 1.61
CA ALA A 56 -2.83 2.88 2.70
C ALA A 56 -1.32 3.08 2.94
N ILE A 57 -0.50 3.06 1.89
CA ILE A 57 0.95 3.17 1.96
C ILE A 57 1.41 4.57 2.36
N GLU A 58 0.78 5.61 1.82
CA GLU A 58 1.23 7.00 2.01
C GLU A 58 0.66 7.65 3.26
N THR A 59 -0.48 7.19 3.78
CA THR A 59 -1.17 7.87 4.89
C THR A 59 -1.57 6.94 6.03
N LYS A 60 -2.37 5.90 5.78
CA LYS A 60 -3.02 5.12 6.86
C LYS A 60 -2.06 4.24 7.64
N ILE A 61 -1.11 3.60 6.96
CA ILE A 61 -0.11 2.77 7.64
C ILE A 61 0.92 3.66 8.33
N PRO A 62 1.52 4.68 7.67
CA PRO A 62 2.50 5.55 8.34
C PRO A 62 1.97 6.29 9.58
N SER A 63 0.66 6.54 9.70
CA SER A 63 0.11 7.23 10.88
C SER A 63 0.22 6.41 12.17
N ASP A 64 0.10 5.07 12.08
CA ASP A 64 0.29 4.14 13.20
C ASP A 64 0.58 2.73 12.66
N PRO A 65 1.82 2.44 12.22
CA PRO A 65 2.14 1.19 11.54
C PRO A 65 2.18 -0.02 12.47
N LEU A 66 2.22 0.20 13.79
CA LEU A 66 2.22 -0.84 14.81
C LEU A 66 0.83 -1.09 15.41
N ALA A 67 -0.22 -0.47 14.85
CA ALA A 67 -1.58 -0.62 15.33
C ALA A 67 -2.03 -2.09 15.38
N SER A 68 -2.72 -2.45 16.47
CA SER A 68 -3.16 -3.84 16.73
C SER A 68 -4.08 -4.41 15.64
N HIS A 69 -4.81 -3.58 14.92
CA HIS A 69 -5.69 -4.02 13.83
C HIS A 69 -4.94 -4.42 12.55
N PHE A 70 -3.66 -4.06 12.43
CA PHE A 70 -2.76 -4.58 11.39
C PHE A 70 -2.06 -5.87 11.81
N ALA A 71 -1.94 -6.13 13.12
CA ALA A 71 -1.16 -7.24 13.64
C ALA A 71 -1.68 -8.61 13.19
N LEU A 72 -0.73 -9.51 12.93
CA LEU A 72 -0.98 -10.92 12.64
C LEU A 72 -0.43 -11.79 13.78
N THR A 73 -0.83 -13.06 13.77
CA THR A 73 -0.42 -14.04 14.79
C THR A 73 0.34 -15.21 14.15
N GLY A 74 0.92 -16.06 15.00
CA GLY A 74 1.64 -17.27 14.57
C GLY A 74 2.88 -16.94 13.72
N ALA A 75 3.06 -17.69 12.63
CA ALA A 75 4.22 -17.56 11.75
C ALA A 75 4.35 -16.17 11.10
N LEU A 76 3.26 -15.42 10.98
CA LEU A 76 3.23 -14.10 10.33
C LEU A 76 3.28 -12.93 11.31
N LYS A 77 3.54 -13.16 12.61
CA LYS A 77 3.54 -12.12 13.66
C LYS A 77 4.48 -10.92 13.42
N ARG A 78 5.45 -11.05 12.51
CA ARG A 78 6.39 -9.99 12.12
C ARG A 78 5.84 -9.08 11.02
N TYR A 79 4.65 -9.37 10.48
CA TYR A 79 4.04 -8.62 9.38
C TYR A 79 2.73 -7.98 9.84
N GLY A 80 2.45 -6.82 9.26
CA GLY A 80 1.15 -6.18 9.29
C GLY A 80 0.34 -6.54 8.04
N ARG A 81 -0.99 -6.49 8.15
CA ARG A 81 -1.90 -6.68 7.02
C ARG A 81 -3.04 -5.67 7.04
N VAL A 82 -3.13 -4.88 6.00
CA VAL A 82 -4.33 -4.09 5.72
C VAL A 82 -5.41 -5.00 5.12
N LYS A 83 -6.56 -4.98 5.77
CA LYS A 83 -7.84 -5.49 5.26
C LYS A 83 -8.88 -4.39 5.44
N LYS A 84 -9.89 -4.35 4.55
CA LYS A 84 -10.88 -3.26 4.54
C LYS A 84 -10.18 -1.91 4.32
N MET A 85 -10.64 -0.82 4.96
CA MET A 85 -10.06 0.52 4.81
C MET A 85 -10.03 1.06 3.37
N GLY A 86 -11.05 0.72 2.57
CA GLY A 86 -11.13 1.10 1.16
C GLY A 86 -10.53 0.07 0.21
N LEU A 87 -9.76 -0.91 0.71
CA LEU A 87 -9.27 -2.02 -0.09
C LEU A 87 -10.42 -2.99 -0.41
N PRO A 88 -10.63 -3.42 -1.67
CA PRO A 88 -11.65 -4.40 -2.01
C PRO A 88 -11.45 -5.70 -1.22
N GLU A 89 -12.56 -6.36 -0.85
CA GLU A 89 -12.54 -7.45 0.14
C GLU A 89 -11.57 -8.60 -0.20
N ARG A 90 -11.43 -8.91 -1.49
CA ARG A 90 -10.54 -9.95 -2.03
C ARG A 90 -9.05 -9.66 -1.90
N TYR A 91 -8.66 -8.41 -1.66
CA TYR A 91 -7.25 -8.04 -1.55
C TYR A 91 -6.82 -7.83 -0.11
N ARG A 92 -5.55 -8.09 0.12
CA ARG A 92 -4.83 -7.79 1.36
C ARG A 92 -3.50 -7.17 0.98
N LEU A 93 -3.16 -6.07 1.63
CA LEU A 93 -1.84 -5.46 1.51
C LEU A 93 -1.05 -5.87 2.75
N PHE A 94 0.09 -6.51 2.54
CA PHE A 94 1.01 -6.88 3.60
C PHE A 94 2.15 -5.87 3.66
N PHE A 95 2.67 -5.64 4.85
CA PHE A 95 3.81 -4.78 5.08
C PHE A 95 4.57 -5.25 6.33
N ARG A 96 5.77 -4.72 6.53
CA ARG A 96 6.52 -4.88 7.78
C ARG A 96 7.05 -3.53 8.23
N ALA A 97 6.80 -3.20 9.49
CA ALA A 97 7.37 -2.03 10.14
C ALA A 97 8.64 -2.42 10.91
N PHE A 98 9.63 -1.55 10.87
CA PHE A 98 10.90 -1.64 11.58
C PHE A 98 11.02 -0.37 12.42
N ASP A 99 10.92 -0.53 13.74
CA ASP A 99 11.05 0.55 14.71
C ASP A 99 12.22 0.20 15.63
N THR A 100 13.42 0.62 15.24
CA THR A 100 14.64 0.47 16.03
C THR A 100 15.23 1.85 16.32
N GLU A 101 16.22 1.93 17.21
CA GLU A 101 16.88 3.20 17.54
C GLU A 101 17.54 3.84 16.31
N GLU A 102 17.98 3.02 15.36
CA GLU A 102 18.69 3.43 14.14
C GLU A 102 17.77 3.60 12.93
N LEU A 103 16.57 3.00 12.92
CA LEU A 103 15.73 2.92 11.73
C LEU A 103 14.23 2.92 12.06
N LYS A 104 13.51 3.87 11.45
CA LYS A 104 12.05 3.86 11.32
C LYS A 104 11.64 3.67 9.87
N ALA A 105 11.35 2.43 9.50
CA ALA A 105 11.06 2.07 8.12
C ALA A 105 9.87 1.12 7.98
N MET A 106 9.26 1.14 6.80
CA MET A 106 8.24 0.21 6.36
C MET A 106 8.63 -0.41 5.04
N SER A 107 8.47 -1.72 4.91
CA SER A 107 8.71 -2.45 3.66
C SER A 107 7.44 -3.12 3.15
N TYR A 108 7.24 -3.04 1.84
CA TYR A 108 6.11 -3.60 1.10
C TYR A 108 6.57 -4.56 0.02
#